data_AF-A0A4R0N5X8-F1
#
_entry.id   AF-A0A4R0N5X8-F1
#
_cell.length_a   1.000
_cell.length_b   1.000
_cell.length_c   1.000
_cell.angle_alpha   90.00
_cell.angle_beta   90.00
_cell.angle_gamma   90.00
#
_symmetry.space_group_name_H-M   'P 1'
#
loop_
_entity.id
_entity.type
_entity.pdbx_description
1 polymer ?
#
loop_
_entity_poly.entity_id
_entity_poly.type
_entity_poly.pdbx_seq_one_letter_code
_entity_poly.pdbx_strand_id
1 'polypeptide(L)' 'MKTSEEKMLAVEAWRVSGMTQQEYCKTLGVKRTTFANWVSRNKRKRAVSNFVRVTATTVITPTLIDVVYPNGVIVK' A
#
# COMPACT_ATOMS: atom_id res chain seq x y z
N MET A 1 11.19 -19.38 23.80
CA MET A 1 11.04 -18.47 22.64
C MET A 1 9.57 -18.46 22.24
N LYS A 2 8.90 -17.31 22.14
CA LYS A 2 7.50 -17.29 21.65
C LYS A 2 7.48 -17.64 20.15
N THR A 3 6.67 -18.61 19.75
CA THR A 3 6.52 -19.03 18.35
C THR A 3 5.89 -17.91 17.51
N SER A 4 6.00 -18.00 16.18
CA SER A 4 5.44 -16.97 15.30
C SER A 4 3.92 -16.85 15.43
N GLU A 5 3.25 -17.98 15.67
CA GLU A 5 1.80 -18.07 15.84
C GLU A 5 1.32 -17.37 17.11
N GLU A 6 1.97 -17.62 18.25
CA GLU A 6 1.66 -16.94 19.53
C GLU A 6 1.77 -15.41 19.42
N LYS A 7 2.75 -14.91 18.65
CA LYS A 7 2.91 -13.47 18.41
C LYS A 7 1.77 -12.91 17.57
N MET A 8 1.30 -13.65 16.56
CA MET A 8 0.16 -13.24 15.74
C MET A 8 -1.12 -13.20 16.58
N LEU A 9 -1.37 -14.25 17.38
CA LEU A 9 -2.53 -14.33 18.26
C LEU A 9 -2.54 -13.20 19.30
N ALA A 10 -1.39 -12.88 19.90
CA ALA A 10 -1.27 -11.74 20.82
C ALA A 10 -1.59 -10.40 20.14
N VAL A 11 -1.20 -10.21 18.88
CA VAL A 11 -1.53 -8.99 18.12
C VAL A 11 -3.02 -8.92 17.78
N GLU A 12 -3.66 -10.05 17.48
CA GLU A 12 -5.12 -10.10 17.24
C GLU A 12 -5.92 -9.84 18.52
N ALA A 13 -5.55 -10.50 19.63
CA ALA A 13 -6.15 -10.26 20.93
C ALA A 13 -6.03 -8.79 21.36
N TRP A 14 -4.88 -8.15 21.11
CA TRP A 14 -4.69 -6.71 21.33
C TRP A 14 -5.61 -5.84 20.46
N ARG A 15 -5.80 -6.18 19.18
CA ARG A 15 -6.68 -5.42 18.29
C ARG A 15 -8.14 -5.48 18.73
N VAL A 16 -8.57 -6.62 19.30
CA VAL A 16 -9.92 -6.81 19.83
C VAL A 16 -10.09 -6.14 21.20
N SER A 17 -9.04 -6.08 22.02
CA SER A 17 -9.14 -5.53 23.38
C SER A 17 -9.34 -4.01 23.43
N GLY A 18 -9.03 -3.28 22.35
CA GLY A 18 -9.13 -1.82 22.30
C GLY A 18 -8.12 -1.09 23.21
N MET A 19 -7.21 -1.82 23.84
CA MET A 19 -6.18 -1.26 24.73
C MET A 19 -5.10 -0.53 23.92
N THR A 20 -4.42 0.42 24.53
CA THR A 20 -3.20 0.97 23.93
C THR A 20 -2.10 -0.10 23.90
N GLN A 21 -1.13 0.03 22.99
CA GLN A 21 0.00 -0.90 22.94
C GLN A 21 0.76 -0.93 24.28
N GLN A 22 0.86 0.20 24.97
CA GLN A 22 1.60 0.30 26.22
C GLN A 22 0.92 -0.47 27.36
N GLU A 23 -0.40 -0.39 27.48
CA GLU A 23 -1.16 -1.14 28.48
C GLU A 23 -1.10 -2.64 28.22
N TYR A 24 -1.29 -3.05 26.96
CA TYR A 24 -1.24 -4.46 26.59
C TYR A 24 0.16 -5.07 26.73
N CYS A 25 1.21 -4.27 26.50
CA CYS A 25 2.58 -4.71 26.76
C CYS A 25 2.86 -4.96 28.24
N LYS A 26 2.24 -4.18 29.14
CA LYS A 26 2.37 -4.37 30.60
C LYS A 26 1.75 -5.69 31.05
N THR A 27 0.58 -6.07 30.51
CA THR A 27 -0.08 -7.35 30.87
C THR A 27 0.70 -8.56 30.38
N LEU A 28 1.33 -8.47 29.20
CA LEU A 28 2.14 -9.53 28.61
C LEU A 28 3.59 -9.59 29.11
N GLY A 29 4.06 -8.58 29.84
CA GLY A 29 5.47 -8.46 30.26
C GLY A 29 6.45 -8.30 29.10
N VAL A 30 6.01 -7.71 27.98
CA VAL A 30 6.83 -7.55 26.76
C VAL A 30 7.20 -6.08 26.59
N LYS A 31 8.44 -5.80 26.16
CA LYS A 31 8.84 -4.43 25.81
C LYS A 31 7.97 -3.90 24.66
N ARG A 32 7.53 -2.64 24.78
CA ARG A 32 6.74 -1.95 23.75
C ARG A 32 7.38 -2.01 22.36
N THR A 33 8.70 -1.86 22.27
CA THR A 33 9.45 -1.92 21.01
C THR A 33 9.37 -3.30 20.35
N THR A 34 9.48 -4.37 21.15
CA THR A 34 9.34 -5.75 20.68
C THR A 34 7.92 -6.01 20.17
N PHE A 35 6.91 -5.56 20.90
CA PHE A 35 5.52 -5.71 20.49
C PHE A 35 5.20 -4.89 19.22
N ALA A 36 5.72 -3.67 19.11
CA ALA A 36 5.58 -2.84 17.91
C ALA A 36 6.17 -3.53 16.67
N ASN A 37 7.28 -4.27 16.81
CA ASN A 37 7.84 -5.09 15.74
C ASN A 37 6.86 -6.19 15.31
N TRP A 38 6.24 -6.91 16.26
CA TRP A 38 5.23 -7.94 15.97
C TRP A 38 4.02 -7.35 15.23
N VAL A 39 3.53 -6.19 15.67
CA VAL A 39 2.42 -5.47 15.00
C VAL A 39 2.80 -5.08 13.58
N SER A 40 4.02 -4.58 13.35
CA SER A 40 4.50 -4.20 12.02
C SER A 40 4.62 -5.40 11.09
N ARG A 41 5.13 -6.54 11.59
CA ARG A 41 5.24 -7.78 10.81
C ARG A 41 3.89 -8.43 10.54
N ASN A 42 2.90 -8.22 11.42
CA ASN A 42 1.52 -8.66 11.25
C ASN A 42 0.63 -7.62 10.54
N LYS A 43 1.22 -6.60 9.90
CA LYS A 43 0.51 -5.83 8.88
C LYS A 43 0.34 -6.77 7.70
N ARG A 44 -0.91 -7.07 7.33
CA ARG A 44 -1.20 -7.64 6.01
C ARG A 44 -0.39 -6.80 5.03
N LYS A 45 0.42 -7.43 4.17
CA LYS A 45 1.00 -6.77 3.02
C LYS A 45 -0.18 -6.28 2.20
N ARG A 46 -0.74 -5.11 2.54
CA ARG A 46 -1.49 -4.33 1.58
C ARG A 46 -0.49 -4.20 0.45
N ALA A 47 -0.84 -4.71 -0.72
CA ALA A 47 -0.16 -4.34 -1.93
C ALA A 47 -0.42 -2.84 -2.11
N VAL A 48 0.26 -2.03 -1.31
CA VAL A 48 0.37 -0.61 -1.56
C VAL A 48 1.32 -0.60 -2.74
N SER A 49 0.74 -0.65 -3.93
CA SER A 49 1.44 -0.27 -5.13
C SER A 49 2.01 1.11 -4.84
N ASN A 50 3.33 1.22 -4.72
CA ASN A 50 4.02 2.52 -4.63
C ASN A 50 3.84 3.34 -5.91
N PHE A 51 3.14 2.79 -6.91
CA PHE A 51 2.75 3.46 -8.14
C PHE A 51 1.33 3.97 -8.04
N VAL A 52 1.17 5.25 -8.39
CA VAL A 52 -0.12 5.89 -8.62
C VAL A 52 -0.59 5.51 -10.02
N ARG A 53 -1.82 5.01 -10.14
CA ARG A 53 -2.43 4.72 -11.45
C ARG A 53 -2.74 6.04 -12.15
N VAL A 54 -2.02 6.34 -13.22
CA VAL A 54 -2.34 7.45 -14.11
C VAL A 54 -3.33 6.94 -15.16
N THR A 55 -4.54 7.48 -15.15
CA THR A 55 -5.50 7.29 -16.25
C THR A 55 -5.12 8.24 -17.37
N ALA A 56 -4.45 7.74 -18.40
CA ALA A 56 -4.28 8.49 -19.64
C ALA A 56 -5.64 8.58 -20.33
N THR A 57 -6.20 9.77 -20.44
CA THR A 57 -7.33 10.02 -21.35
C THR A 57 -6.79 9.83 -22.76
N THR A 58 -7.18 8.74 -23.42
CA THR A 58 -6.92 8.56 -24.84
C THR A 58 -7.60 9.71 -25.57
N VAL A 59 -6.82 10.70 -25.99
CA VAL A 59 -7.29 11.73 -26.90
C VAL A 59 -7.52 11.02 -28.22
N ILE A 60 -8.79 10.76 -28.55
CA ILE A 60 -9.14 10.28 -29.88
C ILE A 60 -8.81 11.43 -30.82
N THR A 61 -7.62 11.38 -31.43
CA THR A 61 -7.26 12.30 -32.49
C THR A 61 -8.23 12.07 -33.64
N PRO A 62 -8.81 13.13 -34.24
CA PRO A 62 -9.59 12.96 -35.45
C PRO A 62 -8.72 12.26 -36.50
N THR A 63 -9.29 11.26 -37.16
CA THR A 63 -8.64 10.42 -38.18
C THR A 63 -8.24 11.16 -39.46
N LEU A 64 -8.47 12.47 -39.52
CA LEU A 64 -8.14 13.33 -40.64
C LEU A 64 -6.97 14.23 -40.24
N ILE A 65 -5.78 13.88 -40.73
CA ILE A 65 -4.55 14.64 -40.48
C ILE A 65 -4.07 15.15 -41.84
N ASP A 66 -4.16 16.46 -42.05
CA ASP A 66 -3.59 17.08 -43.24
C ASP A 66 -2.07 17.20 -43.08
N VAL A 67 -1.30 16.49 -43.91
CA VAL A 67 0.16 16.58 -43.94
C VAL A 67 0.56 17.64 -44.96
N VAL A 68 1.16 18.75 -44.47
CA VAL A 68 1.64 19.86 -45.30
C VAL A 68 3.15 19.82 -45.44
N TYR A 69 3.63 19.72 -46.67
CA TYR A 69 5.07 19.73 -46.98
C TYR A 69 5.60 21.16 -47.19
N PRO A 70 6.91 21.41 -46.98
CA PRO A 70 7.53 22.73 -47.17
C PRO A 70 7.43 23.28 -48.60
N ASN A 71 7.15 22.41 -49.59
CA ASN A 71 6.90 22.78 -50.97
C ASN A 71 5.43 23.12 -51.26
N GLY A 72 4.56 23.18 -50.23
CA GLY A 72 3.16 23.58 -50.33
C GLY A 72 2.19 22.45 -50.72
N VAL A 73 2.66 21.20 -50.84
CA VAL A 73 1.80 20.05 -51.12
C VAL A 73 1.06 19.64 -49.85
N ILE A 74 -0.26 19.47 -49.93
CA ILE A 74 -1.13 19.03 -48.83
C ILE A 74 -1.70 17.65 -49.17
N VAL A 75 -1.52 16.68 -48.28
CA VAL A 75 -2.07 15.32 -48.38
C VAL A 75 -3.08 15.11 -47.25
N LYS A 76 -4.29 14.70 -47.62
CA LYS A 76 -5.39 14.41 -46.69
C LYS A 76 -5.36 12.97 -46.20
#